data_AF-A0AAD9BW78-F1
#
_entry.id   AF-A0AAD9BW78-F1
#
_cell.length_a   1.000
_cell.length_b   1.000
_cell.length_c   1.000
_cell.angle_alpha   90.00
_cell.angle_beta   90.00
_cell.angle_gamma   90.00
#
_symmetry.space_group_name_H-M   'P 1'
#
loop_
_entity.id
_entity.type
_entity.pdbx_description
1 polymer ?
#
loop_
_entity_poly.entity_id
_entity_poly.type
_entity_poly.pdbx_seq_one_letter_code
_entity_poly.pdbx_strand_id
1 'polypeptide(L)'
;MSAKFNKKAFDEQSPRELTTGQQQSTSTVHTRSAHSHPQSTEPTCFFCNEPAGSADLHNSSTYNIDTNVRKCALELEDTALLAKLAAGDLIAIEAKYHHHCLRSLYNRARQAAPKGNEGDDSCLHGIAFAELVAYLEDMKSDEDSAPVFKLTDIAQLYTIRLEQLGLTVEKQIHTTRLKNGLLSALPHLRAHSQGRDTLLSFEKDIGPALMMACHHDSDAMHLMRAAQVVRKEIFESGFSFDGSFKANCQQEAVPPSLLALVNMILDGIKHQTQLVHTATTKPALTISQLMVFNSVKHARNVDSPSSARHIRSQETQLPHYLSLKIHAVTQSRRLVDTLFNLGLCVSYDRLLLLTSTALESH
;
A
#
# COMPACT_ATOMS: atom_id res chain seq x y z
N MET A 1 6.38 45.75 22.65
CA MET A 1 5.07 45.10 22.45
C MET A 1 5.35 43.61 22.45
N SER A 2 5.15 42.81 23.50
CA SER A 2 4.29 42.99 24.71
C SER A 2 2.80 43.04 24.34
N ALA A 3 1.89 42.19 24.86
CA ALA A 3 1.96 41.12 25.88
C ALA A 3 1.23 39.84 25.35
N LYS A 4 1.37 38.59 25.84
CA LYS A 4 1.70 37.96 27.16
C LYS A 4 0.50 37.88 28.15
N PHE A 5 0.41 36.77 28.93
CA PHE A 5 -0.58 36.40 29.98
C PHE A 5 -1.92 35.81 29.47
N ASN A 6 -2.59 34.83 30.11
CA ASN A 6 -2.28 33.89 31.23
C ASN A 6 -3.15 32.58 31.02
N LYS A 7 -3.43 31.60 31.91
CA LYS A 7 -3.23 31.36 33.36
C LYS A 7 -3.02 29.84 33.64
N LYS A 8 -2.48 29.53 34.82
CA LYS A 8 -2.23 28.20 35.43
C LYS A 8 -3.40 27.61 36.25
N ALA A 9 -3.36 26.29 36.48
CA ALA A 9 -3.46 25.59 37.78
C ALA A 9 -2.82 24.18 37.60
N PHE A 10 -1.78 23.75 38.34
CA PHE A 10 -1.73 23.27 39.75
C PHE A 10 -2.41 21.87 39.94
N ASP A 11 -1.79 20.85 40.57
CA ASP A 11 -0.41 20.79 41.11
C ASP A 11 0.18 19.37 41.30
N GLU A 12 1.44 19.34 41.76
CA GLU A 12 2.34 18.19 41.96
C GLU A 12 1.95 17.19 43.07
N GLN A 13 2.51 15.96 43.04
CA GLN A 13 3.61 15.58 43.96
C GLN A 13 4.23 14.19 43.68
N SER A 14 5.50 14.05 44.07
CA SER A 14 6.33 12.83 43.99
C SER A 14 7.40 12.85 45.11
N PRO A 15 8.21 11.79 45.32
CA PRO A 15 8.52 11.31 46.67
C PRO A 15 9.75 11.95 47.33
N ARG A 16 9.92 11.68 48.63
CA ARG A 16 11.18 11.84 49.37
C ARG A 16 11.45 10.68 50.33
N GLU A 17 12.72 10.29 50.39
CA GLU A 17 13.30 9.39 51.40
C GLU A 17 13.76 10.21 52.63
N LEU A 18 14.03 9.56 53.78
CA LEU A 18 15.37 9.56 54.39
C LEU A 18 15.50 8.64 55.64
N THR A 19 16.52 7.77 55.61
CA THR A 19 17.42 7.32 56.70
C THR A 19 16.94 7.01 58.15
N THR A 20 17.03 5.73 58.50
CA THR A 20 17.96 5.13 59.51
C THR A 20 18.04 5.64 60.97
N GLY A 21 17.88 4.71 61.92
CA GLY A 21 18.37 4.79 63.31
C GLY A 21 18.81 3.42 63.85
N GLN A 22 19.74 3.37 64.80
CA GLN A 22 20.28 2.14 65.44
C GLN A 22 19.52 1.87 66.79
N GLN A 23 19.63 0.76 67.53
CA GLN A 23 20.83 0.02 67.99
C GLN A 23 20.49 -1.39 68.58
N GLN A 24 21.54 -2.22 68.69
CA GLN A 24 21.83 -3.34 69.63
C GLN A 24 20.91 -3.59 70.87
N SER A 25 20.78 -4.80 71.46
CA SER A 25 21.51 -6.10 71.35
C SER A 25 20.84 -7.27 72.14
N THR A 26 21.49 -8.46 72.11
CA THR A 26 21.43 -9.63 73.04
C THR A 26 20.40 -10.76 72.84
N SER A 27 20.77 -11.92 73.38
CA SER A 27 20.17 -13.26 73.37
C SER A 27 19.13 -13.43 74.52
N THR A 28 18.37 -14.52 74.73
CA THR A 28 18.64 -15.98 74.62
C THR A 28 17.39 -16.84 74.28
N VAL A 29 17.62 -18.15 74.12
CA VAL A 29 16.63 -19.20 73.83
C VAL A 29 15.94 -19.70 75.12
N HIS A 30 14.61 -19.93 75.14
CA HIS A 30 14.01 -21.24 75.47
C HIS A 30 12.46 -21.35 75.45
N THR A 31 11.96 -22.10 74.45
CA THR A 31 10.92 -23.17 74.51
C THR A 31 9.75 -23.14 75.52
N ARG A 32 8.53 -23.19 74.96
CA ARG A 32 7.40 -24.13 75.29
C ARG A 32 6.39 -24.06 74.13
N SER A 33 5.66 -25.11 73.71
CA SER A 33 5.85 -26.56 73.82
C SER A 33 5.05 -27.21 72.68
N ALA A 34 5.44 -28.37 72.18
CA ALA A 34 4.81 -28.97 71.00
C ALA A 34 3.51 -29.74 71.32
N HIS A 35 2.42 -29.39 70.62
CA HIS A 35 1.30 -30.26 70.24
C HIS A 35 0.67 -29.68 68.97
N SER A 36 0.36 -30.44 67.93
CA SER A 36 0.81 -31.79 67.56
C SER A 36 0.62 -31.93 66.06
N HIS A 37 1.55 -32.57 65.35
CA HIS A 37 1.45 -32.76 63.90
C HIS A 37 0.90 -34.16 63.58
N PRO A 38 -0.36 -34.30 63.13
CA PRO A 38 -0.91 -35.57 62.71
C PRO A 38 -0.67 -35.76 61.21
N GLN A 39 0.24 -36.69 60.92
CA GLN A 39 0.25 -37.53 59.72
C GLN A 39 0.49 -36.87 58.35
N SER A 40 1.37 -37.51 57.59
CA SER A 40 1.48 -37.38 56.13
C SER A 40 0.12 -37.57 55.47
N THR A 41 -0.54 -36.48 55.09
CA THR A 41 -1.66 -36.51 54.17
C THR A 41 -1.10 -36.57 52.76
N GLU A 42 -1.44 -37.63 52.02
CA GLU A 42 -1.11 -37.68 50.59
C GLU A 42 -1.78 -36.50 49.87
N PRO A 43 -1.13 -35.91 48.85
CA PRO A 43 -1.75 -34.83 48.09
C PRO A 43 -3.04 -35.33 47.45
N THR A 44 -4.12 -34.58 47.64
CA THR A 44 -5.45 -34.88 47.11
C THR A 44 -5.84 -33.88 46.02
N CYS A 45 -6.77 -34.30 45.16
CA CYS A 45 -7.34 -33.46 44.12
C CYS A 45 -8.35 -32.46 44.70
N PHE A 46 -8.05 -31.16 44.56
CA PHE A 46 -8.90 -30.04 44.97
C PHE A 46 -10.36 -30.16 44.50
N PHE A 47 -10.62 -30.77 43.35
CA PHE A 47 -11.98 -30.96 42.84
C PHE A 47 -12.72 -32.12 43.52
N CYS A 48 -12.14 -33.34 43.51
CA CYS A 48 -12.83 -34.57 43.92
C CYS A 48 -12.41 -35.14 45.28
N ASN A 49 -11.47 -34.50 46.00
CA ASN A 49 -10.90 -34.92 47.29
C ASN A 49 -10.12 -36.26 47.30
N GLU A 50 -10.18 -37.06 46.24
CA GLU A 50 -9.39 -38.29 46.09
C GLU A 50 -7.88 -38.02 46.03
N PRO A 51 -7.02 -38.95 46.52
CA PRO A 51 -5.58 -38.92 46.28
C PRO A 51 -5.24 -39.18 44.79
N ALA A 52 -3.98 -38.97 44.41
CA ALA A 52 -3.50 -39.16 43.03
C ALA A 52 -3.84 -40.55 42.42
N GLY A 53 -3.73 -41.62 43.23
CA GLY A 53 -3.99 -42.98 42.78
C GLY A 53 -3.08 -43.38 41.61
N SER A 54 -3.67 -43.54 40.42
CA SER A 54 -2.94 -43.85 39.17
C SER A 54 -2.80 -42.66 38.21
N ALA A 55 -3.16 -41.44 38.63
CA ALA A 55 -3.12 -40.24 37.80
C ALA A 55 -2.40 -39.08 38.50
N ASP A 56 -1.35 -38.55 37.87
CA ASP A 56 -0.57 -37.46 38.46
C ASP A 56 -1.42 -36.22 38.79
N LEU A 57 -1.12 -35.62 39.94
CA LEU A 57 -1.69 -34.36 40.38
C LEU A 57 -0.86 -33.18 39.87
N HIS A 58 -1.51 -32.25 39.16
CA HIS A 58 -0.90 -31.02 38.70
C HIS A 58 -1.09 -29.89 39.72
N ASN A 59 -0.05 -29.08 39.94
CA ASN A 59 -0.14 -27.86 40.73
C ASN A 59 -0.82 -26.74 39.92
N SER A 60 -1.65 -25.93 40.56
CA SER A 60 -2.17 -24.69 39.97
C SER A 60 -1.12 -23.58 40.02
N SER A 61 -0.37 -23.44 38.92
CA SER A 61 0.79 -22.53 38.81
C SER A 61 0.52 -21.20 38.12
N THR A 62 -0.74 -20.89 37.75
CA THR A 62 -1.08 -19.64 37.04
C THR A 62 -2.43 -19.06 37.49
N TYR A 63 -2.50 -17.73 37.62
CA TYR A 63 -3.73 -16.99 37.99
C TYR A 63 -4.90 -17.23 37.04
N ASN A 64 -4.61 -17.57 35.77
CA ASN A 64 -5.61 -17.93 34.77
C ASN A 64 -6.39 -19.19 35.15
N ILE A 65 -5.81 -20.12 35.94
CA ILE A 65 -6.54 -21.32 36.39
C ILE A 65 -7.53 -20.95 37.49
N ASP A 66 -7.13 -20.13 38.48
CA ASP A 66 -8.06 -19.66 39.51
C ASP A 66 -9.24 -18.89 38.89
N THR A 67 -8.95 -17.89 38.06
CA THR A 67 -9.97 -17.03 37.44
C THR A 67 -11.01 -17.85 36.67
N ASN A 68 -10.57 -18.84 35.88
CA ASN A 68 -11.46 -19.70 35.10
C ASN A 68 -12.22 -20.71 35.98
N VAL A 69 -11.58 -21.32 36.98
CA VAL A 69 -12.23 -22.24 37.92
C VAL A 69 -13.28 -21.53 38.76
N ARG A 70 -12.97 -20.32 39.24
CA ARG A 70 -13.87 -19.46 40.02
C ARG A 70 -15.05 -18.97 39.18
N LYS A 71 -14.82 -18.60 37.92
CA LYS A 71 -15.90 -18.31 36.96
C LYS A 71 -16.81 -19.53 36.76
N CYS A 72 -16.26 -20.70 36.45
CA CYS A 72 -17.07 -21.91 36.24
C CYS A 72 -17.78 -22.40 37.52
N ALA A 73 -17.23 -22.14 38.71
CA ALA A 73 -17.90 -22.44 39.98
C ALA A 73 -19.14 -21.54 40.21
N LEU A 74 -19.08 -20.28 39.78
CA LEU A 74 -20.23 -19.36 39.79
C LEU A 74 -21.27 -19.76 38.71
N GLU A 75 -20.82 -20.04 37.48
CA GLU A 75 -21.69 -20.46 36.35
C GLU A 75 -22.44 -21.78 36.60
N LEU A 76 -21.92 -22.64 37.47
CA LEU A 76 -22.51 -23.93 37.85
C LEU A 76 -23.27 -23.90 39.20
N GLU A 77 -23.29 -22.75 39.89
CA GLU A 77 -23.74 -22.63 41.28
C GLU A 77 -23.14 -23.71 42.21
N ASP A 78 -21.88 -24.11 41.94
CA ASP A 78 -21.21 -25.24 42.61
C ASP A 78 -20.73 -24.78 44.00
N THR A 79 -21.68 -24.69 44.94
CA THR A 79 -21.48 -24.17 46.31
C THR A 79 -20.35 -24.88 47.07
N ALA A 80 -20.12 -26.18 46.81
CA ALA A 80 -19.02 -26.93 47.38
C ALA A 80 -17.65 -26.48 46.84
N LEU A 81 -17.56 -26.22 45.53
CA LEU A 81 -16.36 -25.66 44.91
C LEU A 81 -16.13 -24.19 45.33
N LEU A 82 -17.20 -23.38 45.39
CA LEU A 82 -17.15 -21.99 45.87
C LEU A 82 -16.67 -21.90 47.33
N ALA A 83 -17.12 -22.80 48.20
CA ALA A 83 -16.66 -22.86 49.59
C ALA A 83 -15.15 -23.19 49.70
N LYS A 84 -14.64 -24.09 48.86
CA LYS A 84 -13.18 -24.36 48.78
C LYS A 84 -12.39 -23.14 48.28
N LEU A 85 -12.92 -22.44 47.29
CA LEU A 85 -12.35 -21.20 46.73
C LEU A 85 -12.46 -19.97 47.65
N ALA A 86 -13.14 -20.08 48.80
CA ALA A 86 -13.19 -19.03 49.81
C ALA A 86 -11.96 -19.03 50.76
N ALA A 87 -11.19 -20.12 50.80
CA ALA A 87 -9.97 -20.22 51.61
C ALA A 87 -8.78 -19.42 51.05
N GLY A 88 -8.83 -19.07 49.76
CA GLY A 88 -7.80 -18.30 49.05
C GLY A 88 -7.94 -18.44 47.53
N ASP A 89 -6.96 -17.94 46.78
CA ASP A 89 -6.77 -18.35 45.38
C ASP A 89 -6.08 -19.72 45.29
N LEU A 90 -6.25 -20.40 44.16
CA LEU A 90 -5.71 -21.75 43.94
C LEU A 90 -4.17 -21.85 44.13
N ILE A 91 -3.41 -20.77 43.92
CA ILE A 91 -1.97 -20.76 44.12
C ILE A 91 -1.64 -20.63 45.61
N ALA A 92 -2.31 -19.68 46.30
CA ALA A 92 -2.11 -19.41 47.73
C ALA A 92 -2.48 -20.59 48.64
N ILE A 93 -3.41 -21.46 48.23
CA ILE A 93 -3.79 -22.70 48.94
C ILE A 93 -3.06 -23.95 48.41
N GLU A 94 -2.01 -23.76 47.59
CA GLU A 94 -1.20 -24.82 46.94
C GLU A 94 -2.04 -25.92 46.23
N ALA A 95 -3.15 -25.54 45.59
CA ALA A 95 -4.13 -26.51 45.10
C ALA A 95 -3.55 -27.43 44.01
N LYS A 96 -3.78 -28.72 44.22
CA LYS A 96 -3.39 -29.83 43.32
C LYS A 96 -4.62 -30.44 42.68
N TYR A 97 -4.56 -30.85 41.41
CA TYR A 97 -5.73 -31.36 40.70
C TYR A 97 -5.40 -32.40 39.63
N HIS A 98 -6.30 -33.37 39.44
CA HIS A 98 -6.28 -34.23 38.27
C HIS A 98 -6.69 -33.43 37.03
N HIS A 99 -5.91 -33.52 35.95
CA HIS A 99 -6.22 -32.83 34.68
C HIS A 99 -7.60 -33.21 34.12
N HIS A 100 -8.08 -34.44 34.35
CA HIS A 100 -9.42 -34.87 33.96
C HIS A 100 -10.54 -34.19 34.76
N CYS A 101 -10.33 -33.88 36.05
CA CYS A 101 -11.31 -33.16 36.87
C CYS A 101 -11.48 -31.71 36.39
N LEU A 102 -10.38 -31.01 36.10
CA LEU A 102 -10.43 -29.65 35.55
C LEU A 102 -11.14 -29.62 34.18
N ARG A 103 -10.84 -30.58 33.30
CA ARG A 103 -11.55 -30.76 32.03
C ARG A 103 -13.04 -31.05 32.22
N SER A 104 -13.39 -31.86 33.22
CA SER A 104 -14.79 -32.16 33.55
C SER A 104 -15.55 -30.91 34.03
N LEU A 105 -14.94 -30.08 34.88
CA LEU A 105 -15.52 -28.80 35.32
C LEU A 105 -15.80 -27.86 34.13
N TYR A 106 -14.81 -27.65 33.25
CA TYR A 106 -14.98 -26.81 32.06
C TYR A 106 -15.98 -27.38 31.04
N ASN A 107 -16.17 -28.70 31.00
CA ASN A 107 -17.20 -29.33 30.17
C ASN A 107 -18.60 -29.18 30.81
N ARG A 108 -18.73 -29.37 32.14
CA ARG A 108 -19.97 -29.10 32.89
C ARG A 108 -20.43 -27.66 32.68
N ALA A 109 -19.55 -26.68 32.91
CA ALA A 109 -19.89 -25.25 32.75
C ALA A 109 -20.35 -24.93 31.32
N ARG A 110 -19.71 -25.52 30.30
CA ARG A 110 -20.09 -25.36 28.89
C ARG A 110 -21.38 -26.08 28.48
N GLN A 111 -21.86 -27.03 29.29
CA GLN A 111 -23.16 -27.70 29.11
C GLN A 111 -24.28 -27.03 29.91
N ALA A 112 -23.95 -26.41 31.04
CA ALA A 112 -24.88 -25.68 31.91
C ALA A 112 -25.07 -24.21 31.50
N ALA A 113 -24.08 -23.61 30.82
CA ALA A 113 -24.22 -22.31 30.19
C ALA A 113 -25.48 -22.30 29.31
N PRO A 114 -26.38 -21.29 29.48
CA PRO A 114 -27.62 -21.26 28.74
C PRO A 114 -27.34 -21.21 27.24
N LYS A 115 -28.07 -22.02 26.47
CA LYS A 115 -28.14 -21.92 25.00
C LYS A 115 -28.86 -20.64 24.60
N GLY A 116 -28.20 -19.49 24.79
CA GLY A 116 -28.67 -18.21 24.31
C GLY A 116 -28.84 -18.26 22.80
N ASN A 117 -30.08 -18.03 22.35
CA ASN A 117 -30.47 -17.65 20.99
C ASN A 117 -29.86 -18.41 19.79
N GLU A 118 -29.28 -19.61 19.92
CA GLU A 118 -28.67 -20.36 18.79
C GLU A 118 -29.59 -20.52 17.56
N GLY A 119 -30.92 -20.53 17.74
CA GLY A 119 -31.89 -20.54 16.63
C GLY A 119 -32.19 -19.17 16.01
N ASP A 120 -32.12 -18.09 16.81
CA ASP A 120 -32.40 -16.71 16.40
C ASP A 120 -31.15 -16.09 15.76
N ASP A 121 -29.99 -16.19 16.41
CA ASP A 121 -28.68 -15.82 15.86
C ASP A 121 -28.44 -16.45 14.48
N SER A 122 -28.79 -17.74 14.33
CA SER A 122 -28.68 -18.48 13.07
C SER A 122 -29.66 -17.96 12.00
N CYS A 123 -30.87 -17.55 12.41
CA CYS A 123 -31.86 -16.92 11.53
C CYS A 123 -31.36 -15.55 11.03
N LEU A 124 -30.88 -14.69 11.92
CA LEU A 124 -30.35 -13.36 11.61
C LEU A 124 -29.07 -13.44 10.76
N HIS A 125 -28.20 -14.43 10.97
CA HIS A 125 -27.09 -14.75 10.05
C HIS A 125 -27.60 -15.15 8.66
N GLY A 126 -28.66 -15.94 8.58
CA GLY A 126 -29.31 -16.31 7.31
C GLY A 126 -29.87 -15.10 6.56
N ILE A 127 -30.53 -14.17 7.27
CA ILE A 127 -31.08 -12.93 6.72
C ILE A 127 -29.96 -12.03 6.19
N ALA A 128 -28.95 -11.71 7.02
CA ALA A 128 -27.81 -10.88 6.61
C ALA A 128 -27.04 -11.49 5.41
N PHE A 129 -26.98 -12.82 5.31
CA PHE A 129 -26.34 -13.49 4.18
C PHE A 129 -27.21 -13.42 2.91
N ALA A 130 -28.52 -13.63 3.02
CA ALA A 130 -29.44 -13.55 1.89
C ALA A 130 -29.49 -12.13 1.29
N GLU A 131 -29.52 -11.10 2.13
CA GLU A 131 -29.46 -9.71 1.65
C GLU A 131 -28.11 -9.36 1.00
N LEU A 132 -26.99 -9.89 1.53
CA LEU A 132 -25.67 -9.70 0.92
C LEU A 132 -25.57 -10.39 -0.46
N VAL A 133 -26.21 -11.55 -0.63
CA VAL A 133 -26.35 -12.21 -1.94
C VAL A 133 -27.18 -11.35 -2.88
N ALA A 134 -28.35 -10.85 -2.46
CA ALA A 134 -29.20 -9.98 -3.28
C ALA A 134 -28.47 -8.70 -3.72
N TYR A 135 -27.76 -8.02 -2.81
CA TYR A 135 -26.93 -6.84 -3.12
C TYR A 135 -25.90 -7.13 -4.23
N LEU A 136 -25.26 -8.31 -4.21
CA LEU A 136 -24.31 -8.71 -5.26
C LEU A 136 -25.01 -8.99 -6.61
N GLU A 137 -26.26 -9.45 -6.60
CA GLU A 137 -27.04 -9.67 -7.83
C GLU A 137 -27.65 -8.39 -8.40
N ASP A 138 -28.03 -7.43 -7.57
CA ASP A 138 -28.41 -6.08 -8.00
C ASP A 138 -27.22 -5.38 -8.67
N MET A 139 -26.04 -5.40 -8.03
CA MET A 139 -24.82 -4.82 -8.61
C MET A 139 -24.37 -5.52 -9.90
N LYS A 140 -24.60 -6.84 -10.04
CA LYS A 140 -24.38 -7.59 -11.29
C LYS A 140 -25.29 -7.13 -12.43
N SER A 141 -26.45 -6.55 -12.12
CA SER A 141 -27.48 -6.14 -13.09
C SER A 141 -27.26 -4.73 -13.66
N ASP A 142 -26.29 -3.99 -13.13
CA ASP A 142 -25.74 -2.79 -13.75
C ASP A 142 -24.75 -3.21 -14.86
N GLU A 143 -25.09 -2.95 -16.13
CA GLU A 143 -24.25 -3.32 -17.28
C GLU A 143 -23.04 -2.38 -17.47
N ASP A 144 -23.09 -1.16 -16.93
CA ASP A 144 -22.02 -0.15 -17.06
C ASP A 144 -20.95 -0.27 -15.94
N SER A 145 -21.30 -0.85 -14.77
CA SER A 145 -20.44 -0.80 -13.58
C SER A 145 -19.31 -1.86 -13.50
N ALA A 146 -19.36 -2.95 -14.27
CA ALA A 146 -18.35 -4.03 -14.30
C ALA A 146 -17.75 -4.43 -12.90
N PRO A 147 -18.59 -4.74 -11.88
CA PRO A 147 -18.17 -4.60 -10.49
C PRO A 147 -17.16 -5.66 -10.01
N VAL A 148 -16.17 -5.19 -9.24
CA VAL A 148 -15.16 -6.00 -8.55
C VAL A 148 -15.15 -5.67 -7.07
N PHE A 149 -15.51 -6.64 -6.23
CA PHE A 149 -15.67 -6.46 -4.79
C PHE A 149 -14.45 -7.00 -4.03
N LYS A 150 -14.01 -6.33 -2.96
CA LYS A 150 -13.00 -6.91 -2.06
C LYS A 150 -13.68 -7.74 -0.97
N LEU A 151 -13.15 -8.92 -0.67
CA LEU A 151 -13.68 -9.80 0.38
C LEU A 151 -13.63 -9.14 1.78
N THR A 152 -12.70 -8.20 2.01
CA THR A 152 -12.65 -7.36 3.22
C THR A 152 -13.91 -6.51 3.38
N ASP A 153 -14.31 -5.86 2.30
CA ASP A 153 -15.35 -4.84 2.28
C ASP A 153 -16.73 -5.53 2.33
N ILE A 154 -16.86 -6.67 1.63
CA ILE A 154 -17.99 -7.60 1.73
C ILE A 154 -18.14 -8.17 3.16
N ALA A 155 -17.03 -8.47 3.85
CA ALA A 155 -17.08 -8.91 5.25
C ALA A 155 -17.47 -7.77 6.22
N GLN A 156 -17.08 -6.52 5.93
CA GLN A 156 -17.52 -5.34 6.69
C GLN A 156 -19.02 -5.08 6.51
N LEU A 157 -19.53 -5.11 5.27
CA LEU A 157 -20.97 -4.99 4.98
C LEU A 157 -21.78 -6.05 5.73
N TYR A 158 -21.31 -7.30 5.72
CA TYR A 158 -21.94 -8.40 6.47
C TYR A 158 -21.91 -8.17 8.00
N THR A 159 -20.80 -7.67 8.55
CA THR A 159 -20.70 -7.30 9.99
C THR A 159 -21.70 -6.20 10.35
N ILE A 160 -21.71 -5.10 9.59
CA ILE A 160 -22.61 -3.96 9.77
C ILE A 160 -24.07 -4.41 9.70
N ARG A 161 -24.40 -5.36 8.82
CA ARG A 161 -25.79 -5.85 8.71
C ARG A 161 -26.21 -6.75 9.88
N LEU A 162 -25.31 -7.57 10.43
CA LEU A 162 -25.58 -8.31 11.68
C LEU A 162 -25.85 -7.35 12.84
N GLU A 163 -25.05 -6.29 12.97
CA GLU A 163 -25.22 -5.25 14.00
C GLU A 163 -26.57 -4.52 13.85
N GLN A 164 -26.97 -4.18 12.63
CA GLN A 164 -28.29 -3.58 12.34
C GLN A 164 -29.47 -4.52 12.65
N LEU A 165 -29.26 -5.84 12.58
CA LEU A 165 -30.23 -6.86 12.97
C LEU A 165 -30.22 -7.16 14.48
N GLY A 166 -29.36 -6.48 15.27
CA GLY A 166 -29.30 -6.61 16.72
C GLY A 166 -28.25 -7.59 17.26
N LEU A 167 -27.44 -8.22 16.40
CA LEU A 167 -26.39 -9.14 16.83
C LEU A 167 -25.10 -8.40 17.20
N THR A 168 -24.59 -8.65 18.40
CA THR A 168 -23.32 -8.09 18.88
C THR A 168 -22.15 -8.96 18.39
N VAL A 169 -21.41 -8.48 17.38
CA VAL A 169 -20.35 -9.26 16.73
C VAL A 169 -19.02 -9.20 17.53
N GLU A 170 -18.95 -9.92 18.65
CA GLU A 170 -17.76 -9.95 19.53
C GLU A 170 -16.48 -10.52 18.90
N LYS A 171 -16.57 -11.20 17.75
CA LYS A 171 -15.47 -11.91 17.10
C LYS A 171 -15.42 -11.60 15.62
N GLN A 172 -14.21 -11.40 15.08
CA GLN A 172 -14.02 -11.23 13.63
C GLN A 172 -14.66 -12.37 12.84
N ILE A 173 -15.45 -11.99 11.85
CA ILE A 173 -16.18 -12.94 11.00
C ILE A 173 -15.18 -13.74 10.18
N HIS A 174 -15.40 -15.06 10.12
CA HIS A 174 -14.49 -15.98 9.44
C HIS A 174 -14.63 -15.83 7.91
N THR A 175 -13.89 -14.88 7.33
CA THR A 175 -13.98 -14.46 5.91
C THR A 175 -13.91 -15.63 4.92
N THR A 176 -13.12 -16.67 5.20
CA THR A 176 -13.06 -17.92 4.42
C THR A 176 -14.42 -18.62 4.33
N ARG A 177 -15.19 -18.67 5.42
CA ARG A 177 -16.54 -19.28 5.45
C ARG A 177 -17.54 -18.40 4.70
N LEU A 178 -17.48 -17.07 4.88
CA LEU A 178 -18.32 -16.12 4.13
C LEU A 178 -18.07 -16.25 2.62
N LYS A 179 -16.80 -16.23 2.19
CA LYS A 179 -16.40 -16.44 0.79
C LYS A 179 -16.95 -17.74 0.22
N ASN A 180 -16.77 -18.85 0.93
CA ASN A 180 -17.21 -20.17 0.46
C ASN A 180 -18.75 -20.27 0.41
N GLY A 181 -19.47 -19.59 1.32
CA GLY A 181 -20.92 -19.45 1.25
C GLY A 181 -21.35 -18.66 0.02
N LEU A 182 -20.77 -17.48 -0.22
CA LEU A 182 -21.08 -16.64 -1.38
C LEU A 182 -20.83 -17.36 -2.71
N LEU A 183 -19.70 -18.04 -2.86
CA LEU A 183 -19.38 -18.86 -4.05
C LEU A 183 -20.30 -20.08 -4.22
N SER A 184 -20.97 -20.53 -3.14
CA SER A 184 -21.97 -21.61 -3.21
C SER A 184 -23.39 -21.11 -3.48
N ALA A 185 -23.69 -19.84 -3.19
CA ALA A 185 -24.96 -19.20 -3.50
C ALA A 185 -24.99 -18.60 -4.92
N LEU A 186 -23.85 -18.04 -5.36
CA LEU A 186 -23.69 -17.32 -6.62
C LEU A 186 -22.79 -18.12 -7.58
N PRO A 187 -23.34 -19.02 -8.42
CA PRO A 187 -22.54 -19.97 -9.22
C PRO A 187 -21.63 -19.31 -10.28
N HIS A 188 -21.94 -18.07 -10.68
CA HIS A 188 -21.15 -17.26 -11.62
C HIS A 188 -20.13 -16.34 -10.93
N LEU A 189 -20.06 -16.32 -9.59
CA LEU A 189 -19.08 -15.55 -8.85
C LEU A 189 -17.76 -16.31 -8.77
N ARG A 190 -16.65 -15.62 -9.02
CA ARG A 190 -15.29 -16.16 -8.91
C ARG A 190 -14.49 -15.36 -7.88
N ALA A 191 -13.58 -16.06 -7.20
CA ALA A 191 -12.68 -15.47 -6.22
C ALA A 191 -11.24 -15.49 -6.72
N HIS A 192 -10.60 -14.33 -6.73
CA HIS A 192 -9.25 -14.11 -7.22
C HIS A 192 -8.39 -13.59 -6.06
N SER A 193 -7.53 -14.46 -5.51
CA SER A 193 -6.64 -14.12 -4.39
C SER A 193 -5.27 -13.68 -4.90
N GLN A 194 -4.79 -12.52 -4.46
CA GLN A 194 -3.47 -11.99 -4.81
C GLN A 194 -2.77 -11.47 -3.54
N GLY A 195 -1.73 -12.18 -3.10
CA GLY A 195 -1.02 -11.85 -1.87
C GLY A 195 -1.92 -12.01 -0.63
N ARG A 196 -2.27 -10.89 0.02
CA ARG A 196 -3.17 -10.86 1.19
C ARG A 196 -4.63 -10.62 0.82
N ASP A 197 -4.88 -10.04 -0.35
CA ASP A 197 -6.21 -9.62 -0.76
C ASP A 197 -6.94 -10.73 -1.53
N THR A 198 -8.27 -10.71 -1.49
CA THR A 198 -9.11 -11.57 -2.31
C THR A 198 -10.23 -10.73 -2.89
N LEU A 199 -10.28 -10.69 -4.21
CA LEU A 199 -11.31 -10.03 -5.00
C LEU A 199 -12.40 -11.04 -5.38
N LEU A 200 -13.62 -10.55 -5.54
CA LEU A 200 -14.78 -11.27 -6.04
C LEU A 200 -15.29 -10.54 -7.29
N SER A 201 -15.57 -11.28 -8.36
CA SER A 201 -16.12 -10.74 -9.62
C SER A 201 -16.95 -11.82 -10.29
N PHE A 202 -17.99 -11.44 -11.05
CA PHE A 202 -18.73 -12.40 -11.87
C PHE A 202 -17.99 -12.67 -13.18
N GLU A 203 -18.10 -13.88 -13.72
CA GLU A 203 -17.35 -14.30 -14.92
C GLU A 203 -17.53 -13.37 -16.12
N LYS A 204 -18.73 -12.78 -16.29
CA LYS A 204 -19.01 -11.81 -17.36
C LYS A 204 -18.28 -10.46 -17.19
N ASP A 205 -18.01 -10.05 -15.95
CA ASP A 205 -17.54 -8.71 -15.60
C ASP A 205 -16.01 -8.60 -15.53
N ILE A 206 -15.30 -9.75 -15.48
CA ILE A 206 -13.82 -9.79 -15.48
C ILE A 206 -13.24 -9.10 -16.72
N GLY A 207 -13.81 -9.33 -17.91
CA GLY A 207 -13.37 -8.70 -19.16
C GLY A 207 -13.55 -7.18 -19.15
N PRO A 208 -14.76 -6.67 -18.93
CA PRO A 208 -15.03 -5.24 -18.74
C PRO A 208 -14.17 -4.58 -17.65
N ALA A 209 -13.99 -5.21 -16.49
CA ALA A 209 -13.16 -4.68 -15.41
C ALA A 209 -11.67 -4.55 -15.79
N LEU A 210 -11.13 -5.53 -16.54
CA LEU A 210 -9.79 -5.44 -17.12
C LEU A 210 -9.68 -4.32 -18.16
N MET A 211 -10.70 -4.14 -19.01
CA MET A 211 -10.75 -3.04 -19.99
C MET A 211 -10.76 -1.67 -19.29
N MET A 212 -11.58 -1.49 -18.25
CA MET A 212 -11.58 -0.25 -17.45
C MET A 212 -10.22 0.00 -16.80
N ALA A 213 -9.61 -1.02 -16.18
CA ALA A 213 -8.28 -0.92 -15.59
C ALA A 213 -7.20 -0.52 -16.62
N CYS A 214 -7.27 -1.03 -17.85
CA CYS A 214 -6.39 -0.62 -18.94
C CYS A 214 -6.68 0.81 -19.45
N HIS A 215 -7.93 1.25 -19.49
CA HIS A 215 -8.31 2.60 -19.90
C HIS A 215 -8.03 3.69 -18.85
N HIS A 216 -7.69 3.32 -17.61
CA HIS A 216 -7.28 4.28 -16.58
C HIS A 216 -5.83 4.77 -16.70
N ASP A 217 -5.01 4.21 -17.59
CA ASP A 217 -3.69 4.77 -17.92
C ASP A 217 -3.88 5.98 -18.85
N SER A 218 -4.10 7.16 -18.24
CA SER A 218 -4.48 8.40 -18.93
C SER A 218 -3.59 8.77 -20.12
N ASP A 219 -4.15 9.36 -21.18
CA ASP A 219 -3.40 9.90 -22.33
C ASP A 219 -2.25 10.83 -21.94
N ALA A 220 -2.38 11.56 -20.81
CA ALA A 220 -1.28 12.37 -20.26
C ALA A 220 -0.05 11.52 -19.88
N MET A 221 -0.25 10.29 -19.38
CA MET A 221 0.82 9.33 -19.08
C MET A 221 1.42 8.76 -20.37
N HIS A 222 0.60 8.47 -21.38
CA HIS A 222 1.08 8.04 -22.70
C HIS A 222 1.95 9.11 -23.37
N LEU A 223 1.48 10.36 -23.40
CA LEU A 223 2.23 11.51 -23.91
C LEU A 223 3.52 11.75 -23.11
N MET A 224 3.48 11.63 -21.78
CA MET A 224 4.67 11.75 -20.94
C MET A 224 5.71 10.65 -21.25
N ARG A 225 5.29 9.39 -21.34
CA ARG A 225 6.19 8.26 -21.65
C ARG A 225 6.82 8.42 -23.04
N ALA A 226 6.02 8.78 -24.06
CA ALA A 226 6.52 9.04 -25.40
C ALA A 226 7.54 10.20 -25.43
N ALA A 227 7.23 11.32 -24.74
CA ALA A 227 8.13 12.45 -24.62
C ALA A 227 9.42 12.11 -23.85
N GLN A 228 9.36 11.23 -22.84
CA GLN A 228 10.54 10.77 -22.10
C GLN A 228 11.49 9.95 -22.98
N VAL A 229 10.97 8.98 -23.75
CA VAL A 229 11.77 8.17 -24.70
C VAL A 229 12.47 9.06 -25.72
N VAL A 230 11.71 9.91 -26.40
CA VAL A 230 12.24 10.81 -27.44
C VAL A 230 13.25 11.81 -26.86
N ARG A 231 12.97 12.42 -25.70
CA ARG A 231 13.90 13.36 -25.06
C ARG A 231 15.18 12.67 -24.61
N LYS A 232 15.13 11.43 -24.14
CA LYS A 232 16.34 10.67 -23.76
C LYS A 232 17.31 10.62 -24.93
N GLU A 233 16.88 10.13 -26.08
CA GLU A 233 17.74 10.03 -27.27
C GLU A 233 18.22 11.41 -27.77
N ILE A 234 17.41 12.47 -27.69
CA ILE A 234 17.80 13.85 -28.05
C ILE A 234 18.94 14.40 -27.18
N PHE A 235 19.05 14.00 -25.90
CA PHE A 235 20.11 14.48 -25.00
C PHE A 235 21.28 13.50 -24.83
N GLU A 236 21.14 12.26 -25.30
CA GLU A 236 22.25 11.30 -25.44
C GLU A 236 22.96 11.45 -26.80
N SER A 237 22.25 11.87 -27.85
CA SER A 237 22.82 12.13 -29.18
C SER A 237 23.42 13.54 -29.28
N GLY A 238 24.75 13.65 -29.35
CA GLY A 238 25.45 14.91 -29.59
C GLY A 238 25.81 15.11 -31.07
N PHE A 239 25.35 16.19 -31.69
CA PHE A 239 25.79 16.61 -33.03
C PHE A 239 26.71 17.83 -32.96
N SER A 240 27.90 17.76 -33.55
CA SER A 240 28.81 18.90 -33.73
C SER A 240 28.98 19.23 -35.21
N PHE A 241 28.65 20.47 -35.60
CA PHE A 241 28.95 20.96 -36.95
C PHE A 241 30.46 21.19 -37.10
N ASP A 242 31.07 20.49 -38.06
CA ASP A 242 32.51 20.49 -38.35
C ASP A 242 32.91 21.42 -39.50
N GLY A 243 32.01 22.33 -39.89
CA GLY A 243 32.16 23.19 -41.08
C GLY A 243 31.61 22.57 -42.37
N SER A 244 31.33 21.26 -42.40
CA SER A 244 30.94 20.54 -43.61
C SER A 244 29.49 20.02 -43.60
N PHE A 245 28.93 19.81 -44.79
CA PHE A 245 27.62 19.18 -45.00
C PHE A 245 27.81 17.84 -45.73
N LYS A 246 27.87 16.74 -44.98
CA LYS A 246 28.06 15.38 -45.50
C LYS A 246 26.76 14.85 -46.13
N ALA A 247 26.83 13.90 -47.06
CA ALA A 247 25.68 13.47 -47.88
C ALA A 247 24.42 13.09 -47.07
N ASN A 248 24.57 12.34 -45.98
CA ASN A 248 23.46 11.86 -45.15
C ASN A 248 23.25 12.69 -43.87
N CYS A 249 23.95 13.82 -43.70
CA CYS A 249 24.09 14.50 -42.42
C CYS A 249 22.74 14.89 -41.77
N GLN A 250 21.73 15.21 -42.58
CA GLN A 250 20.37 15.59 -42.14
C GLN A 250 19.60 14.44 -41.47
N GLN A 251 19.92 13.20 -41.82
CA GLN A 251 19.34 11.98 -41.24
C GLN A 251 20.11 11.60 -39.96
N GLU A 252 21.43 11.72 -40.00
CA GLU A 252 22.34 11.42 -38.87
C GLU A 252 22.19 12.40 -37.69
N ALA A 253 21.73 13.63 -37.93
CA ALA A 253 21.51 14.64 -36.89
C ALA A 253 20.17 14.52 -36.14
N VAL A 254 19.46 13.39 -36.27
CA VAL A 254 18.10 13.19 -35.72
C VAL A 254 17.97 11.78 -35.10
N PRO A 255 17.51 11.65 -33.85
CA PRO A 255 17.19 10.35 -33.26
C PRO A 255 16.09 9.57 -34.03
N PRO A 256 16.25 8.25 -34.24
CA PRO A 256 15.24 7.43 -34.93
C PRO A 256 13.85 7.47 -34.26
N SER A 257 13.76 7.51 -32.92
CA SER A 257 12.47 7.59 -32.23
C SER A 257 11.73 8.90 -32.51
N LEU A 258 12.44 10.03 -32.49
CA LEU A 258 11.91 11.35 -32.83
C LEU A 258 11.40 11.36 -34.28
N LEU A 259 12.20 10.81 -35.20
CA LEU A 259 11.85 10.74 -36.61
C LEU A 259 10.62 9.87 -36.85
N ALA A 260 10.54 8.70 -36.20
CA ALA A 260 9.35 7.84 -36.26
C ALA A 260 8.11 8.56 -35.71
N LEU A 261 8.21 9.22 -34.55
CA LEU A 261 7.11 9.97 -33.94
C LEU A 261 6.61 11.09 -34.86
N VAL A 262 7.50 11.89 -35.45
CA VAL A 262 7.10 12.98 -36.36
C VAL A 262 6.47 12.43 -37.65
N ASN A 263 6.95 11.31 -38.20
CA ASN A 263 6.27 10.67 -39.34
C ASN A 263 4.86 10.15 -38.95
N MET A 264 4.67 9.58 -37.75
CA MET A 264 3.35 9.17 -37.27
C MET A 264 2.39 10.35 -37.04
N ILE A 265 2.91 11.53 -36.65
CA ILE A 265 2.11 12.76 -36.48
C ILE A 265 1.72 13.37 -37.84
N LEU A 266 2.60 13.36 -38.83
CA LEU A 266 2.35 13.98 -40.14
C LEU A 266 1.55 13.08 -41.10
N ASP A 267 1.86 11.78 -41.14
CA ASP A 267 1.36 10.84 -42.14
C ASP A 267 0.45 9.74 -41.55
N GLY A 268 0.28 9.71 -40.22
CA GLY A 268 -0.44 8.64 -39.50
C GLY A 268 0.32 7.32 -39.39
N ILE A 269 -0.35 6.30 -38.84
CA ILE A 269 0.21 4.94 -38.73
C ILE A 269 0.03 4.22 -40.06
N LYS A 270 1.13 3.97 -40.77
CA LYS A 270 1.13 3.25 -42.05
C LYS A 270 1.19 1.74 -41.81
N HIS A 271 0.04 1.08 -41.90
CA HIS A 271 -0.04 -0.38 -41.90
C HIS A 271 0.70 -0.99 -43.11
N GLN A 272 1.24 -2.20 -42.93
CA GLN A 272 2.20 -2.79 -43.85
C GLN A 272 1.55 -3.32 -45.14
N THR A 273 1.47 -2.46 -46.15
CA THR A 273 1.21 -2.87 -47.55
C THR A 273 2.17 -2.21 -48.56
N GLN A 274 3.06 -1.33 -48.09
CA GLN A 274 4.13 -0.71 -48.90
C GLN A 274 5.47 -0.79 -48.16
N LEU A 275 6.05 -1.99 -48.10
CA LEU A 275 7.45 -2.21 -47.68
C LEU A 275 8.47 -1.83 -48.78
N VAL A 276 8.13 -0.85 -49.63
CA VAL A 276 9.01 -0.26 -50.63
C VAL A 276 9.44 1.10 -50.11
N HIS A 277 10.49 1.10 -49.27
CA HIS A 277 11.10 2.25 -48.60
C HIS A 277 10.12 3.32 -48.07
N THR A 278 9.99 3.43 -46.75
CA THR A 278 9.48 4.64 -46.09
C THR A 278 10.46 5.80 -46.30
N ALA A 279 10.43 6.36 -47.52
CA ALA A 279 11.23 7.49 -47.94
C ALA A 279 10.99 8.64 -46.96
N THR A 280 12.04 8.98 -46.20
CA THR A 280 11.93 9.85 -45.04
C THR A 280 11.37 11.19 -45.48
N THR A 281 10.18 11.58 -45.01
CA THR A 281 9.54 12.78 -45.55
C THR A 281 10.41 13.99 -45.21
N LYS A 282 10.72 14.81 -46.22
CA LYS A 282 11.52 16.03 -46.02
C LYS A 282 10.91 16.95 -44.94
N PRO A 283 9.56 17.08 -44.83
CA PRO A 283 8.93 17.72 -43.68
C PRO A 283 9.29 17.09 -42.33
N ALA A 284 9.23 15.76 -42.18
CA ALA A 284 9.58 15.10 -40.92
C ALA A 284 11.04 15.33 -40.53
N LEU A 285 11.99 15.18 -41.47
CA LEU A 285 13.42 15.47 -41.21
C LEU A 285 13.65 16.95 -40.85
N THR A 286 12.90 17.86 -41.45
CA THR A 286 12.99 19.30 -41.18
C THR A 286 12.48 19.62 -39.77
N ILE A 287 11.29 19.12 -39.41
CA ILE A 287 10.66 19.34 -38.11
C ILE A 287 11.50 18.68 -37.00
N SER A 288 11.97 17.44 -37.20
CA SER A 288 12.80 16.75 -36.21
C SER A 288 14.14 17.46 -35.96
N GLN A 289 14.81 17.98 -37.00
CA GLN A 289 16.02 18.80 -36.82
C GLN A 289 15.74 20.07 -36.01
N LEU A 290 14.58 20.73 -36.23
CA LEU A 290 14.17 21.90 -35.45
C LEU A 290 13.76 21.54 -34.00
N MET A 291 13.20 20.35 -33.78
CA MET A 291 12.87 19.85 -32.44
C MET A 291 14.13 19.54 -31.63
N VAL A 292 15.17 18.94 -32.22
CA VAL A 292 16.50 18.81 -31.60
C VAL A 292 17.05 20.21 -31.27
N PHE A 293 17.05 21.12 -32.25
CA PHE A 293 17.56 22.50 -32.14
C PHE A 293 16.82 23.40 -31.14
N ASN A 294 15.60 23.06 -30.71
CA ASN A 294 14.84 23.82 -29.72
C ASN A 294 14.72 23.11 -28.35
N SER A 295 15.19 21.86 -28.22
CA SER A 295 14.98 21.05 -27.02
C SER A 295 15.89 21.46 -25.87
N VAL A 296 15.30 21.87 -24.74
CA VAL A 296 16.04 22.15 -23.49
C VAL A 296 16.02 20.95 -22.54
N LYS A 297 17.16 20.63 -21.91
CA LYS A 297 17.29 19.48 -20.99
C LYS A 297 16.43 19.66 -19.73
N HIS A 298 16.44 20.88 -19.18
CA HIS A 298 15.57 21.34 -18.10
C HIS A 298 14.93 22.68 -18.50
N ALA A 299 13.76 22.99 -17.96
CA ALA A 299 13.17 24.32 -18.13
C ALA A 299 14.09 25.38 -17.49
N ARG A 300 14.32 26.49 -18.19
CA ARG A 300 15.04 27.65 -17.65
C ARG A 300 14.06 28.54 -16.89
N ASN A 301 14.54 29.20 -15.84
CA ASN A 301 13.72 30.17 -15.12
C ASN A 301 13.46 31.41 -15.99
N VAL A 302 12.33 32.08 -15.79
CA VAL A 302 11.79 33.09 -16.74
C VAL A 302 12.71 34.33 -16.86
N ASP A 303 13.41 34.67 -15.77
CA ASP A 303 14.16 35.93 -15.61
C ASP A 303 15.55 35.94 -16.30
N SER A 304 15.82 35.01 -17.23
CA SER A 304 17.12 34.82 -17.88
C SER A 304 17.12 35.19 -19.37
N PRO A 305 17.26 36.48 -19.73
CA PRO A 305 17.33 36.91 -21.13
C PRO A 305 18.63 36.49 -21.85
N SER A 306 18.58 36.56 -23.18
CA SER A 306 19.70 36.53 -24.15
C SER A 306 20.64 35.31 -24.23
N SER A 307 20.43 34.21 -23.50
CA SER A 307 21.18 32.96 -23.74
C SER A 307 20.47 32.04 -24.74
N ALA A 308 21.17 31.56 -25.78
CA ALA A 308 20.63 30.67 -26.81
C ALA A 308 19.90 29.45 -26.20
N ARG A 309 18.75 29.06 -26.77
CA ARG A 309 17.84 28.05 -26.17
C ARG A 309 18.50 26.67 -26.06
N HIS A 310 19.14 26.21 -27.13
CA HIS A 310 19.92 24.98 -27.22
C HIS A 310 21.36 25.14 -26.68
N ILE A 311 22.07 24.02 -26.55
CA ILE A 311 23.53 23.97 -26.49
C ILE A 311 24.11 23.61 -27.88
N ARG A 312 25.40 23.92 -28.11
CA ARG A 312 26.06 23.71 -29.42
C ARG A 312 25.95 22.27 -29.95
N SER A 313 25.88 21.27 -29.08
CA SER A 313 25.73 19.85 -29.45
C SER A 313 24.33 19.49 -30.02
N GLN A 314 23.47 20.48 -30.24
CA GLN A 314 22.12 20.35 -30.82
C GLN A 314 21.93 21.26 -32.04
N GLU A 315 22.96 21.98 -32.49
CA GLU A 315 22.92 22.86 -33.65
C GLU A 315 22.94 22.02 -34.95
N THR A 316 21.80 21.39 -35.28
CA THR A 316 21.62 20.57 -36.49
C THR A 316 21.91 21.36 -37.78
N GLN A 317 22.10 20.68 -38.93
CA GLN A 317 22.59 21.39 -40.12
C GLN A 317 21.53 22.30 -40.77
N LEU A 318 20.24 21.99 -40.66
CA LEU A 318 19.18 22.84 -41.19
C LEU A 318 19.24 24.29 -40.64
N PRO A 319 19.30 24.54 -39.32
CA PRO A 319 19.52 25.87 -38.75
C PRO A 319 20.76 26.60 -39.29
N HIS A 320 21.87 25.88 -39.49
CA HIS A 320 23.11 26.43 -40.06
C HIS A 320 22.93 26.82 -41.53
N TYR A 321 22.42 25.88 -42.35
CA TYR A 321 22.16 26.07 -43.77
C TYR A 321 21.20 27.23 -44.01
N LEU A 322 20.14 27.36 -43.21
CA LEU A 322 19.16 28.44 -43.36
C LEU A 322 19.80 29.81 -43.09
N SER A 323 20.65 29.92 -42.06
CA SER A 323 21.38 31.16 -41.74
C SER A 323 22.35 31.55 -42.87
N LEU A 324 23.17 30.59 -43.31
CA LEU A 324 24.12 30.76 -44.42
C LEU A 324 23.41 31.18 -45.71
N LYS A 325 22.34 30.47 -46.09
CA LYS A 325 21.62 30.70 -47.35
C LYS A 325 20.92 32.05 -47.36
N ILE A 326 20.34 32.48 -46.24
CA ILE A 326 19.66 33.77 -46.11
C ILE A 326 20.66 34.92 -46.10
N HIS A 327 21.77 34.79 -45.36
CA HIS A 327 22.82 35.82 -45.37
C HIS A 327 23.45 35.98 -46.75
N ALA A 328 23.81 34.88 -47.42
CA ALA A 328 24.42 34.92 -48.75
C ALA A 328 23.53 35.59 -49.82
N VAL A 329 22.20 35.49 -49.70
CA VAL A 329 21.24 36.09 -50.64
C VAL A 329 20.82 37.50 -50.27
N THR A 330 20.74 37.84 -48.97
CA THR A 330 20.11 39.10 -48.51
C THR A 330 21.06 40.07 -47.81
N GLN A 331 22.24 39.62 -47.37
CA GLN A 331 23.18 40.35 -46.51
C GLN A 331 22.56 40.93 -45.22
N SER A 332 21.36 40.51 -44.84
CA SER A 332 20.56 41.16 -43.80
C SER A 332 20.73 40.48 -42.44
N ARG A 333 21.58 41.05 -41.59
CA ARG A 333 21.68 40.67 -40.15
C ARG A 333 20.30 40.63 -39.49
N ARG A 334 19.48 41.67 -39.69
CA ARG A 334 18.14 41.78 -39.07
C ARG A 334 17.23 40.60 -39.43
N LEU A 335 17.32 40.08 -40.65
CA LEU A 335 16.51 38.93 -41.07
C LEU A 335 16.99 37.63 -40.40
N VAL A 336 18.30 37.39 -40.33
CA VAL A 336 18.88 36.24 -39.63
C VAL A 336 18.51 36.28 -38.13
N ASP A 337 18.73 37.40 -37.45
CA ASP A 337 18.40 37.55 -36.03
C ASP A 337 16.88 37.41 -35.76
N THR A 338 16.02 37.82 -36.70
CA THR A 338 14.56 37.59 -36.61
C THR A 338 14.20 36.10 -36.67
N LEU A 339 14.83 35.33 -37.56
CA LEU A 339 14.56 33.90 -37.73
C LEU A 339 15.21 33.03 -36.64
N PHE A 340 16.35 33.47 -36.08
CA PHE A 340 16.92 32.92 -34.86
C PHE A 340 15.97 33.07 -33.66
N ASN A 341 15.34 34.23 -33.49
CA ASN A 341 14.36 34.46 -32.42
C ASN A 341 13.08 33.60 -32.57
N LEU A 342 12.76 33.16 -33.80
CA LEU A 342 11.70 32.17 -34.07
C LEU A 342 12.17 30.71 -33.90
N GLY A 343 13.43 30.46 -33.55
CA GLY A 343 14.00 29.12 -33.36
C GLY A 343 14.22 28.35 -34.66
N LEU A 344 14.35 29.03 -35.80
CA LEU A 344 14.45 28.43 -37.13
C LEU A 344 15.89 28.29 -37.64
N CYS A 345 16.78 29.18 -37.21
CA CYS A 345 18.18 29.25 -37.68
C CYS A 345 19.13 29.63 -36.53
N VAL A 346 20.46 29.55 -36.73
CA VAL A 346 21.45 30.06 -35.76
C VAL A 346 21.54 31.60 -35.82
N SER A 347 22.06 32.23 -34.77
CA SER A 347 22.18 33.69 -34.70
C SER A 347 23.21 34.25 -35.69
N TYR A 348 23.12 35.54 -36.02
CA TYR A 348 24.06 36.17 -36.95
C TYR A 348 25.51 36.13 -36.43
N ASP A 349 25.72 36.27 -35.13
CA ASP A 349 27.07 36.20 -34.55
C ASP A 349 27.62 34.76 -34.55
N ARG A 350 26.76 33.74 -34.40
CA ARG A 350 27.15 32.32 -34.55
C ARG A 350 27.51 32.00 -36.01
N LEU A 351 26.78 32.59 -36.96
CA LEU A 351 27.04 32.49 -38.39
C LEU A 351 28.40 33.10 -38.78
N LEU A 352 28.69 34.33 -38.33
CA LEU A 352 29.97 35.01 -38.60
C LEU A 352 31.17 34.17 -38.15
N LEU A 353 31.11 33.63 -36.93
CA LEU A 353 32.17 32.77 -36.38
C LEU A 353 32.43 31.52 -37.24
N LEU A 354 31.39 30.94 -37.83
CA LEU A 354 31.54 29.77 -38.71
C LEU A 354 32.16 30.15 -40.05
N THR A 355 31.77 31.29 -40.61
CA THR A 355 32.38 31.79 -41.86
C THR A 355 33.83 32.22 -41.69
N SER A 356 34.25 32.75 -40.52
CA SER A 356 35.66 33.03 -40.27
C SER A 356 36.48 31.75 -40.11
N THR A 357 36.01 30.76 -39.33
CA THR A 357 36.73 29.49 -39.17
C THR A 357 36.88 28.71 -40.48
N ALA A 358 35.92 28.85 -41.42
CA ALA A 358 36.01 28.21 -42.74
C ALA A 358 37.00 28.90 -43.69
N LEU A 359 37.33 30.17 -43.44
CA LEU A 359 38.36 30.93 -44.18
C LEU A 359 39.78 30.71 -43.62
N GLU A 360 39.90 30.18 -42.40
CA GLU A 360 41.17 29.82 -41.77
C GLU A 360 41.58 28.35 -42.05
N SER A 361 40.70 27.56 -42.66
CA SER A 361 40.90 26.14 -43.01
C SER A 361 41.23 25.88 -44.49
N HIS A 362 41.57 26.93 -45.25
CA HIS A 362 41.86 26.91 -46.68
C HIS A 362 43.07 27.80 -47.03
#